data_AF-X1QD39-F1
#
_entry.id   AF-X1QD39-F1
#
_cell.length_a   1.000
_cell.length_b   1.000
_cell.length_c   1.000
_cell.angle_alpha   90.00
_cell.angle_beta   90.00
_cell.angle_gamma   90.00
#
_symmetry.space_group_name_H-M   'P 1'
#
loop_
_entity.id
_entity.type
_entity.pdbx_description
1 polymer ?
#
loop_
_entity_poly.entity_id
_entity_poly.type
_entity_poly.pdbx_seq_one_letter_code
_entity_poly.pdbx_strand_id
1 'polypeptide(L)'
;MADTKRVYILGAGFNQCVQDWNGLKPPLANNFFQIILRSEKYQAEHYNKQLECVYKYIEKYWKKSKNDLLNEPFNIEECFTLLELQFRKAEESNDKNKIKILFTISFRLMTLFAMFLSEFVTIPEWIRNKKPDPLKMINQEPIYT
;
A
#
# COMPACT_ATOMS: atom_id res chain seq x y z
N MET A 1 -25.94 32.77 -14.41
CA MET A 1 -26.14 31.64 -13.48
C MET A 1 -24.81 30.94 -13.32
N ALA A 2 -24.24 30.92 -12.11
CA ALA A 2 -22.96 30.25 -11.86
C ALA A 2 -23.19 28.74 -11.75
N ASP A 3 -22.47 27.97 -12.56
CA ASP A 3 -22.56 26.52 -12.59
C ASP A 3 -21.90 25.94 -11.33
N THR A 4 -22.70 25.61 -10.32
CA THR A 4 -22.23 25.01 -9.07
C THR A 4 -21.77 23.57 -9.32
N LYS A 5 -20.46 23.39 -9.51
CA LYS A 5 -19.82 22.07 -9.54
C LYS A 5 -19.99 21.39 -8.18
N ARG A 6 -20.75 20.30 -8.15
CA ARG A 6 -20.85 19.41 -6.99
C ARG A 6 -19.76 18.36 -7.07
N VAL A 7 -18.96 18.26 -6.01
CA VAL A 7 -17.93 17.22 -5.85
C VAL A 7 -18.43 16.26 -4.77
N TYR A 8 -18.52 14.99 -5.12
CA TYR A 8 -18.87 13.93 -4.18
C TYR A 8 -17.56 13.30 -3.68
N ILE A 9 -17.31 13.40 -2.37
CA ILE A 9 -16.20 12.69 -1.73
C ILE A 9 -16.73 11.31 -1.35
N LEU A 10 -16.27 10.29 -2.05
CA LEU A 10 -16.60 8.90 -1.77
C LEU A 10 -15.69 8.42 -0.64
N GLY A 11 -16.28 8.02 0.50
CA GLY A 11 -15.55 7.54 1.66
C GLY A 11 -14.93 6.15 1.45
N ALA A 12 -14.06 5.71 2.37
CA ALA A 12 -13.31 4.46 2.28
C ALA A 12 -14.18 3.20 2.06
N GLY A 13 -15.44 3.21 2.52
CA GLY A 13 -16.39 2.13 2.28
C GLY A 13 -16.77 1.94 0.81
N PHE A 14 -16.71 3.00 -0.01
CA PHE A 14 -16.96 2.91 -1.45
C PHE A 14 -15.84 2.18 -2.20
N ASN A 15 -14.61 2.18 -1.69
CA ASN A 15 -13.50 1.42 -2.28
C ASN A 15 -13.75 -0.09 -2.24
N GLN A 16 -14.58 -0.59 -1.32
CA GLN A 16 -15.01 -1.99 -1.25
C GLN A 16 -16.02 -2.38 -2.35
N CYS A 17 -16.49 -1.43 -3.15
CA CYS A 17 -17.40 -1.66 -4.27
C CYS A 17 -16.66 -1.92 -5.60
N VAL A 18 -15.35 -1.67 -5.66
CA VAL A 18 -14.50 -1.95 -6.82
C VAL A 18 -13.83 -3.31 -6.64
N GLN A 19 -13.78 -4.10 -7.70
CA GLN A 19 -13.09 -5.40 -7.73
C GLN A 19 -12.00 -5.39 -8.81
N ASP A 20 -10.89 -6.09 -8.57
CA ASP A 20 -9.91 -6.38 -9.61
C ASP A 20 -10.39 -7.52 -10.53
N TRP A 21 -9.56 -7.89 -11.51
CA TRP A 21 -9.85 -8.98 -12.45
C TRP A 21 -9.97 -10.36 -11.79
N ASN A 22 -9.50 -10.51 -10.55
CA ASN A 22 -9.57 -11.73 -9.75
C ASN A 22 -10.69 -11.69 -8.70
N GLY A 23 -11.53 -10.65 -8.70
CA GLY A 23 -12.61 -10.46 -7.74
C GLY A 23 -12.15 -9.99 -6.35
N LEU A 24 -10.87 -9.63 -6.18
CA LEU A 24 -10.36 -9.04 -4.95
C LEU A 24 -10.80 -7.58 -4.84
N LYS A 25 -10.98 -7.11 -3.61
CA LYS A 25 -11.33 -5.72 -3.31
C LYS A 25 -10.13 -5.00 -2.74
N PRO A 26 -9.97 -3.69 -3.00
CA PRO A 26 -9.03 -2.87 -2.26
C PRO A 26 -9.23 -3.09 -0.77
N PRO A 27 -8.18 -3.25 0.05
CA PRO A 27 -8.34 -3.57 1.46
C PRO A 27 -8.75 -2.35 2.28
N LEU A 28 -9.47 -2.59 3.38
CA LEU A 28 -9.55 -1.67 4.51
C LEU A 28 -8.35 -1.89 5.43
N ALA A 29 -8.11 -0.92 6.32
CA ALA A 29 -7.01 -0.99 7.29
C ALA A 29 -7.04 -2.27 8.15
N ASN A 30 -8.23 -2.78 8.47
CA ASN A 30 -8.43 -3.92 9.36
C ASN A 30 -8.41 -5.31 8.68
N ASN A 31 -8.43 -5.37 7.35
CA ASN A 31 -8.46 -6.63 6.61
C ASN A 31 -7.36 -6.72 5.53
N PHE A 32 -6.40 -5.80 5.54
CA PHE A 32 -5.28 -5.77 4.59
C PHE A 32 -4.57 -7.12 4.48
N PHE A 33 -4.15 -7.70 5.61
CA PHE A 33 -3.44 -8.97 5.61
C PHE A 33 -4.34 -10.14 5.20
N GLN A 34 -5.62 -10.14 5.61
CA GLN A 34 -6.56 -11.18 5.22
C GLN A 34 -6.75 -11.22 3.70
N ILE A 35 -6.77 -10.06 3.04
CA ILE A 35 -6.93 -9.96 1.59
C ILE A 35 -5.63 -10.33 0.89
N ILE A 36 -4.50 -9.72 1.25
CA ILE A 36 -3.24 -9.93 0.53
C ILE A 36 -2.73 -11.36 0.67
N LEU A 37 -2.91 -12.00 1.83
CA LEU A 37 -2.43 -13.36 2.08
C LEU A 37 -3.30 -14.42 1.38
N ARG A 38 -4.47 -14.06 0.84
CA ARG A 38 -5.28 -14.92 -0.02
C ARG A 38 -4.85 -14.87 -1.49
N SER A 39 -4.08 -13.87 -1.89
CA SER A 39 -3.57 -13.78 -3.25
C SER A 39 -2.37 -14.71 -3.45
N GLU A 40 -2.47 -15.59 -4.45
CA GLU A 40 -1.42 -16.57 -4.79
C GLU A 40 -0.06 -15.91 -5.01
N LYS A 41 -0.05 -14.71 -5.61
CA LYS A 41 1.15 -13.91 -5.84
C LYS A 41 1.92 -13.67 -4.55
N TYR A 42 1.24 -13.26 -3.48
CA TYR A 42 1.87 -12.89 -2.21
C TYR A 42 2.11 -14.09 -1.28
N GLN A 43 1.61 -15.28 -1.64
CA GLN A 43 1.98 -16.52 -0.96
C GLN A 43 3.34 -17.07 -1.42
N ALA A 44 3.87 -16.60 -2.56
CA ALA A 44 5.14 -17.06 -3.10
C ALA A 44 6.31 -16.85 -2.13
N GLU A 45 7.26 -17.80 -2.14
CA GLU A 45 8.34 -17.89 -1.16
C GLU A 45 9.21 -16.63 -1.06
N HIS A 46 9.45 -15.95 -2.19
CA HIS A 46 10.25 -14.73 -2.20
C HIS A 46 9.57 -13.58 -1.43
N TYR A 47 8.25 -13.43 -1.51
CA TYR A 47 7.51 -12.46 -0.69
C TYR A 47 7.52 -12.86 0.78
N ASN A 48 7.37 -14.15 1.08
CA ASN A 48 7.42 -14.64 2.46
C ASN A 48 8.75 -14.28 3.14
N LYS A 49 9.88 -14.52 2.47
CA LYS A 49 11.21 -14.16 2.96
C LYS A 49 11.38 -12.65 3.11
N GLN A 50 10.89 -11.87 2.15
CA GLN A 50 10.95 -10.41 2.23
C GLN A 50 10.09 -9.84 3.36
N LEU A 51 9.01 -10.50 3.75
CA LEU A 51 8.10 -10.03 4.79
C LEU A 51 8.32 -10.67 6.16
N GLU A 52 9.26 -11.60 6.27
CA GLU A 52 9.52 -12.34 7.51
C GLU A 52 9.74 -11.40 8.72
N CYS A 53 10.49 -10.32 8.54
CA CYS A 53 10.72 -9.34 9.62
C CYS A 53 9.45 -8.57 10.01
N VAL A 54 8.52 -8.36 9.08
CA VAL A 54 7.21 -7.74 9.33
C VAL A 54 6.35 -8.71 10.15
N TYR A 55 6.27 -9.98 9.74
CA TYR A 55 5.52 -10.99 10.48
C TYR A 55 6.06 -11.19 11.90
N LYS A 56 7.38 -11.30 12.06
CA LYS A 56 8.03 -11.38 13.37
C LYS A 56 7.75 -10.15 14.24
N TYR A 57 7.72 -8.95 13.63
CA TYR A 57 7.39 -7.72 14.35
C TYR A 57 5.94 -7.75 14.84
N ILE A 58 5.00 -8.12 13.97
CA ILE A 58 3.58 -8.21 14.33
C ILE A 58 3.36 -9.27 15.41
N GLU A 59 3.95 -10.45 15.27
CA GLU A 59 3.88 -11.53 16.26
C GLU A 59 4.42 -11.09 17.62
N LYS A 60 5.53 -10.33 17.64
CA LYS A 60 6.11 -9.82 18.88
C LYS A 60 5.14 -8.96 19.68
N TYR A 61 4.46 -8.01 19.03
CA TYR A 61 3.65 -6.98 19.70
C TYR A 61 2.15 -7.29 19.77
N TRP A 62 1.59 -7.99 18.79
CA TRP A 62 0.16 -8.36 18.73
C TRP A 62 -0.10 -9.85 18.99
N LYS A 63 0.93 -10.68 19.13
CA LYS A 63 0.79 -12.14 19.33
C LYS A 63 0.02 -12.84 18.20
N LYS A 64 0.03 -12.25 17.02
CA LYS A 64 -0.60 -12.77 15.80
C LYS A 64 0.47 -13.32 14.86
N SER A 65 0.39 -14.61 14.58
CA SER A 65 1.17 -15.29 13.56
C SER A 65 0.69 -14.90 12.15
N LYS A 66 1.45 -15.29 11.12
CA LYS A 66 1.02 -15.14 9.73
C LYS A 66 -0.34 -15.82 9.46
N ASN A 67 -0.59 -16.98 10.09
CA ASN A 67 -1.85 -17.68 9.93
C ASN A 67 -3.01 -16.92 10.61
N ASP A 68 -2.76 -16.26 11.74
CA ASP A 68 -3.77 -15.43 12.39
C ASP A 68 -4.08 -14.20 11.53
N LEU A 69 -3.07 -13.59 10.91
CA LEU A 69 -3.24 -12.46 9.98
C LEU A 69 -4.05 -12.81 8.72
N LEU A 70 -4.07 -14.08 8.31
CA LEU A 70 -4.89 -14.57 7.21
C LEU A 70 -6.38 -14.68 7.61
N ASN A 71 -6.64 -15.05 8.86
CA ASN A 71 -7.95 -15.47 9.32
C ASN A 71 -8.67 -14.41 10.18
N GLU A 72 -7.91 -13.54 10.83
CA GLU A 72 -8.42 -12.56 11.79
C GLU A 72 -8.17 -11.12 11.34
N PRO A 73 -9.04 -10.17 11.73
CA PRO A 73 -8.77 -8.76 11.50
C PRO A 73 -7.45 -8.31 12.15
N PHE A 74 -6.75 -7.43 11.46
CA PHE A 74 -5.55 -6.78 11.94
C PHE A 74 -5.52 -5.33 11.44
N ASN A 75 -5.44 -4.38 12.37
CA ASN A 75 -5.42 -2.96 12.04
C ASN A 75 -4.00 -2.52 11.65
N ILE A 76 -3.77 -2.32 10.35
CA ILE A 76 -2.48 -1.88 9.84
C ILE A 76 -2.12 -0.44 10.27
N GLU A 77 -3.11 0.42 10.54
CA GLU A 77 -2.87 1.79 11.01
C GLU A 77 -2.27 1.80 12.42
N GLU A 78 -2.76 0.93 13.31
CA GLU A 78 -2.15 0.72 14.64
C GLU A 78 -0.70 0.23 14.51
N CYS A 79 -0.43 -0.64 13.53
CA CYS A 79 0.92 -1.13 13.26
C CYS A 79 1.87 0.00 12.84
N PHE A 80 1.45 0.83 11.88
CA PHE A 80 2.22 2.01 11.47
C PHE A 80 2.41 3.01 12.61
N THR A 81 1.37 3.23 13.42
CA THR A 81 1.44 4.14 14.58
C THR A 81 2.47 3.66 15.60
N LEU A 82 2.51 2.35 15.89
CA LEU A 82 3.51 1.80 16.81
C LEU A 82 4.93 1.86 16.22
N LEU A 83 5.09 1.57 14.93
CA LEU A 83 6.38 1.68 14.24
C LEU A 83 6.93 3.11 14.33
N GLU A 84 6.10 4.11 14.01
CA GLU A 84 6.45 5.53 14.08
C GLU A 84 6.84 5.95 15.50
N LEU A 85 6.05 5.55 16.50
CA LEU A 85 6.35 5.82 17.90
C LEU A 85 7.69 5.21 18.33
N GLN A 86 7.96 3.96 17.95
CA GLN A 86 9.22 3.30 18.27
C GLN A 86 10.40 3.91 17.52
N PHE A 87 10.16 4.42 16.31
CA PHE A 87 11.17 5.06 15.48
C PHE A 87 11.64 6.37 16.12
N ARG A 88 10.70 7.26 16.48
CA ARG A 88 11.02 8.52 17.19
C ARG A 88 11.79 8.28 18.48
N LYS A 89 11.36 7.31 19.29
CA LYS A 89 12.07 6.94 20.52
C LYS A 89 13.50 6.46 20.26
N ALA A 90 13.72 5.75 19.15
CA ALA A 90 15.06 5.29 18.78
C ALA A 90 15.94 6.44 18.26
N GLU A 91 15.37 7.44 17.58
CA GLU A 91 16.04 8.67 17.19
C GLU A 91 16.44 9.51 18.40
N GLU A 92 15.52 9.71 19.35
CA GLU A 92 15.77 10.41 20.62
C GLU A 92 16.91 9.75 21.42
N SER A 93 16.96 8.41 21.42
CA SER A 93 18.02 7.64 22.09
C SER A 93 19.27 7.41 21.22
N ASN A 94 19.32 7.92 19.99
CA ASN A 94 20.37 7.70 19.00
C ASN A 94 20.75 6.20 18.80
N ASP A 95 19.76 5.30 18.92
CA ASP A 95 19.94 3.86 18.74
C ASP A 95 19.91 3.50 17.25
N LYS A 96 21.06 3.65 16.60
CA LYS A 96 21.23 3.40 15.16
C LYS A 96 20.78 2.01 14.71
N ASN A 97 20.97 0.99 15.56
CA ASN A 97 20.59 -0.37 15.22
C ASN A 97 19.07 -0.50 15.18
N LYS A 98 18.38 0.02 16.19
CA LYS A 98 16.93 0.02 16.26
C LYS A 98 16.29 0.86 15.15
N ILE A 99 16.85 2.04 14.86
CA ILE A 99 16.45 2.88 13.72
C ILE A 99 16.50 2.06 12.42
N LYS A 100 17.63 1.39 12.14
CA LYS A 100 17.80 0.58 10.92
C LYS A 100 16.78 -0.56 10.84
N ILE A 101 16.53 -1.25 11.94
CA ILE A 101 15.56 -2.36 11.99
C ILE A 101 14.14 -1.84 11.73
N LEU A 102 13.73 -0.78 12.44
CA LEU A 102 12.39 -0.20 12.31
C LEU A 102 12.16 0.38 10.91
N PHE A 103 13.15 1.07 10.34
CA PHE A 103 13.13 1.54 8.96
C PHE A 103 12.92 0.39 7.98
N THR A 104 13.66 -0.71 8.16
CA THR A 104 13.55 -1.89 7.29
C THR A 104 12.14 -2.50 7.32
N ILE A 105 11.55 -2.63 8.51
CA ILE A 105 10.19 -3.16 8.68
C ILE A 105 9.17 -2.22 8.05
N SER A 106 9.27 -0.92 8.34
CA SER A 106 8.36 0.12 7.82
C SER A 106 8.43 0.17 6.29
N PHE A 107 9.63 0.21 5.72
CA PHE A 107 9.85 0.22 4.27
C PHE A 107 9.24 -1.01 3.59
N ARG A 108 9.45 -2.21 4.14
CA ARG A 108 8.88 -3.45 3.60
C ARG A 108 7.35 -3.44 3.65
N LEU A 109 6.78 -2.98 4.75
CA LEU A 109 5.32 -2.87 4.90
C LEU A 109 4.73 -1.84 3.92
N MET A 110 5.34 -0.66 3.79
CA MET A 110 4.92 0.35 2.80
C MET A 110 5.04 -0.15 1.36
N THR A 111 6.13 -0.85 1.05
CA THR A 111 6.35 -1.42 -0.28
C THR A 111 5.26 -2.45 -0.60
N LEU A 112 4.97 -3.34 0.34
CA LEU A 112 3.89 -4.33 0.20
C LEU A 112 2.54 -3.66 -0.05
N PHE A 113 2.23 -2.63 0.75
CA PHE A 113 1.00 -1.85 0.62
C PHE A 113 0.89 -1.18 -0.75
N ALA A 114 1.95 -0.48 -1.19
CA ALA A 114 1.98 0.21 -2.48
C ALA A 114 1.88 -0.76 -3.65
N MET A 115 2.63 -1.87 -3.61
CA MET A 115 2.56 -2.91 -4.63
C MET A 115 1.15 -3.49 -4.74
N PHE A 116 0.52 -3.82 -3.61
CA PHE A 116 -0.82 -4.38 -3.62
C PHE A 116 -1.87 -3.38 -4.11
N LEU A 117 -1.82 -2.13 -3.64
CA LEU A 117 -2.74 -1.10 -4.12
C LEU A 117 -2.57 -0.77 -5.60
N SER A 118 -1.34 -0.87 -6.13
CA SER A 118 -1.08 -0.65 -7.56
C SER A 118 -1.87 -1.60 -8.47
N GLU A 119 -2.26 -2.77 -7.98
CA GLU A 119 -3.05 -3.74 -8.74
C GLU A 119 -4.49 -3.24 -9.00
N PHE A 120 -4.99 -2.34 -8.16
CA PHE A 120 -6.31 -1.72 -8.29
C PHE A 120 -6.27 -0.43 -9.10
N VAL A 121 -5.09 0.11 -9.41
CA VAL A 121 -4.94 1.24 -10.32
C VAL A 121 -5.00 0.71 -11.75
N THR A 122 -6.21 0.32 -12.19
CA THR A 122 -6.47 0.09 -13.61
C THR A 122 -6.20 1.39 -14.37
N ILE A 123 -5.07 1.47 -15.07
CA ILE A 123 -4.92 2.43 -16.16
C ILE A 123 -5.99 2.06 -17.19
N PRO A 124 -6.97 2.95 -17.46
CA PRO A 124 -7.98 2.70 -18.48
C PRO A 124 -7.32 2.36 -19.80
N GLU A 125 -7.91 1.43 -20.55
CA GLU A 125 -7.35 0.93 -21.81
C GLU A 125 -7.01 2.04 -22.82
N TRP A 126 -7.76 3.15 -22.77
CA TRP A 126 -7.54 4.35 -23.59
C TRP A 126 -6.28 5.17 -23.24
N ILE A 127 -5.72 5.01 -22.04
CA ILE A 127 -4.39 5.54 -21.67
C ILE A 127 -3.30 4.56 -22.10
N ARG A 128 -3.57 3.25 -22.02
CA ARG A 128 -2.61 2.17 -22.32
C ARG A 128 -2.26 2.07 -23.81
N ASN A 129 -3.22 2.41 -24.70
CA ASN A 129 -3.08 2.30 -26.15
C ASN A 129 -2.66 3.60 -26.87
N LYS A 130 -2.37 4.69 -26.14
CA LYS A 130 -1.70 5.83 -26.75
C LYS A 130 -0.21 5.49 -26.93
N LYS A 131 0.17 4.97 -28.09
CA LYS A 131 1.54 5.18 -28.58
C LYS A 131 1.80 6.69 -28.46
N PRO A 132 2.95 7.14 -27.92
CA PRO A 132 3.30 8.55 -27.98
C PRO A 132 3.24 8.95 -29.45
N ASP A 133 2.34 9.87 -29.78
CA ASP A 133 2.22 10.44 -31.10
C ASP A 133 3.48 11.31 -31.31
N PRO A 134 4.46 10.90 -32.13
CA PRO A 134 5.71 11.62 -32.28
C PRO A 134 5.47 13.05 -32.77
N LEU A 135 4.33 13.29 -33.45
CA LEU A 135 3.96 14.57 -34.01
C LEU A 135 3.34 15.53 -32.98
N LYS A 136 2.94 15.06 -31.79
CA LYS A 136 2.51 15.92 -30.68
C LYS A 136 3.63 16.35 -29.74
N MET A 137 4.82 15.77 -29.88
CA MET A 137 6.01 16.20 -29.14
C MET A 137 6.83 17.27 -29.87
N ILE A 138 6.55 17.52 -31.16
CA ILE A 138 7.31 18.46 -31.99
C ILE A 138 6.71 19.88 -31.98
N ASN A 139 5.44 20.04 -31.59
CA ASN A 139 4.73 21.33 -31.61
C ASN A 139 4.44 21.90 -30.21
N GLN A 140 5.33 21.69 -29.24
CA GLN A 140 5.38 22.59 -28.08
C GLN A 140 6.43 23.65 -28.39
N GLU A 141 5.96 24.76 -28.98
CA GLU A 141 6.82 25.95 -29.10
C GLU A 141 7.27 26.35 -27.69
N PRO A 142 8.57 26.66 -27.51
CA PRO A 142 9.09 27.07 -26.22
C PRO A 142 8.43 28.36 -25.78
N ILE A 143 7.82 28.34 -24.60
CA ILE A 143 7.42 29.56 -23.89
C ILE A 143 8.74 30.21 -23.42
N TYR A 144 9.23 31.18 -24.18
CA TYR A 144 10.23 32.12 -23.70
C TYR A 144 9.50 33.24 -22.95
N THR A 145 9.71 33.30 -21.63
CA THR A 145 9.61 34.56 -20.86
C THR A 145 10.79 35.45 -21.16
#